data_AF-A0A286DYM7-F1
#
_entry.id   AF-A0A286DYM7-F1
#
_cell.length_a   1.000
_cell.length_b   1.000
_cell.length_c   1.000
_cell.angle_alpha   90.00
_cell.angle_beta   90.00
_cell.angle_gamma   90.00
#
_symmetry.space_group_name_H-M   'P 1'
#
loop_
_entity.id
_entity.type
_entity.pdbx_description
1 polymer ?
#
loop_
_entity_poly.entity_id
_entity_poly.type
_entity_poly.pdbx_seq_one_letter_code
_entity_poly.pdbx_strand_id
1 'polypeptide(L)' 'MARPTEGAAVAAVSRSVRPAPALLDLFEALRVAHAMRDRHGMRLVRAAIARNVSTVGGAS' A
#
# COMPACT_ATOMS: atom_id res chain seq x y z
N MET A 1 25.09 -6.80 -24.39
CA MET A 1 23.94 -7.71 -24.19
C MET A 1 23.27 -7.33 -22.88
N ALA A 2 22.12 -6.67 -22.93
CA ALA A 2 21.35 -6.30 -21.73
C ALA A 2 20.84 -7.57 -21.05
N ARG A 3 20.94 -7.66 -19.71
CA ARG A 3 20.50 -8.85 -19.00
C ARG A 3 18.97 -8.87 -19.02
N PRO A 4 18.32 -10.03 -19.31
CA PRO A 4 16.86 -10.14 -19.36
C PRO A 4 16.15 -9.73 -18.04
N THR A 5 16.90 -9.58 -16.96
CA THR A 5 16.41 -9.13 -15.65
C THR A 5 16.28 -7.60 -15.53
N GLU A 6 16.96 -6.80 -16.36
CA GLU A 6 16.89 -5.33 -16.28
C GLU A 6 15.53 -4.81 -16.74
N GLY A 7 14.99 -5.34 -17.85
CA GLY A 7 13.65 -4.96 -18.33
C GLY A 7 12.55 -5.31 -17.33
N ALA A 8 12.67 -6.46 -16.65
CA ALA A 8 11.73 -6.88 -15.61
C ALA A 8 11.84 -6.01 -14.34
N ALA A 9 13.05 -5.62 -13.95
CA ALA A 9 13.27 -4.72 -12.81
C ALA A 9 12.70 -3.32 -13.08
N VAL A 10 12.92 -2.77 -14.28
CA VAL A 10 12.38 -1.46 -14.69
C VAL A 10 10.84 -1.49 -14.74
N ALA A 11 10.25 -2.57 -15.25
CA ALA A 11 8.80 -2.75 -15.27
C ALA A 11 8.21 -2.95 -13.86
N ALA A 12 8.92 -3.62 -12.95
CA ALA A 12 8.51 -3.80 -11.56
C ALA A 12 8.60 -2.48 -10.76
N VAL A 13 9.69 -1.72 -10.94
CA VAL A 13 9.85 -0.38 -10.36
C VAL A 13 8.77 0.56 -10.87
N SER A 14 8.47 0.53 -12.18
CA SER A 14 7.42 1.38 -12.77
C SER A 14 6.01 1.04 -12.24
N ARG A 15 5.73 -0.23 -11.91
CA ARG A 15 4.49 -0.62 -11.21
C ARG A 15 4.47 -0.23 -9.74
N SER A 16 5.64 -0.08 -9.13
CA SER A 16 5.82 0.30 -7.72
C SER A 16 5.61 1.79 -7.46
N VAL A 17 5.45 2.62 -8.50
CA VAL A 17 5.08 4.05 -8.35
C VAL A 17 3.56 4.21 -8.33
N ARG A 18 2.83 3.29 -7.68
CA ARG A 18 1.47 3.65 -7.23
C ARG A 18 1.68 4.50 -5.98
N PRO A 19 1.26 5.78 -5.97
CA PRO A 19 1.31 6.57 -4.75
C PRO A 19 0.61 5.78 -3.66
N ALA A 20 1.23 5.73 -2.48
CA ALA A 20 0.60 5.08 -1.35
C ALA A 20 -0.81 5.68 -1.20
N PRO A 21 -1.84 4.84 -0.98
CA PRO A 21 -3.21 5.35 -0.83
C PRO A 21 -3.21 6.41 0.27
N ALA A 22 -3.97 7.49 0.06
CA ALA A 22 -4.04 8.56 1.04
C ALA A 22 -4.57 8.01 2.36
N LEU A 23 -4.10 8.55 3.48
CA LEU A 23 -4.49 8.06 4.80
C LEU A 23 -6.02 8.15 5.01
N LEU A 24 -6.67 9.17 4.43
CA LEU A 24 -8.13 9.33 4.46
C LEU A 24 -8.85 8.18 3.73
N ASP A 25 -8.37 7.78 2.55
CA ASP A 25 -8.95 6.66 1.78
C ASP A 25 -8.84 5.34 2.55
N LEU A 26 -7.74 5.15 3.30
CA LEU A 26 -7.55 3.99 4.15
C LEU A 26 -8.54 3.96 5.33
N PHE A 27 -8.83 5.11 5.94
CA PHE A 27 -9.85 5.19 6.99
C PHE A 27 -11.26 4.94 6.46
N GLU A 28 -11.57 5.43 5.26
CA GLU A 28 -12.84 5.12 4.60
C GLU A 28 -12.97 3.63 4.31
N ALA A 29 -11.93 2.99 3.77
CA ALA A 29 -11.90 1.55 3.53
C ALA A 29 -12.07 0.74 4.83
N LEU A 30 -11.49 1.21 5.94
CA LEU A 30 -11.68 0.59 7.25
C LEU A 30 -13.13 0.68 7.72
N ARG A 31 -13.78 1.84 7.52
CA ARG A 31 -15.19 2.05 7.86
C ARG A 31 -16.10 1.12 7.07
N VAL A 32 -15.85 0.96 5.77
CA VAL A 32 -16.59 0.02 4.90
C VAL A 32 -16.37 -1.43 5.34
N ALA A 33 -15.12 -1.86 5.55
CA ALA A 33 -14.82 -3.22 6.00
C ALA A 33 -15.47 -3.53 7.36
N HIS A 34 -15.50 -2.56 8.27
CA HIS A 34 -16.19 -2.69 9.55
C HIS A 34 -17.71 -2.84 9.37
N ALA A 35 -18.33 -1.99 8.54
CA ALA A 35 -19.77 -2.08 8.26
C ALA A 35 -20.16 -3.44 7.64
N MET A 36 -19.30 -4.00 6.79
CA MET A 36 -19.48 -5.32 6.17
C MET A 36 -19.11 -6.50 7.10
N ARG A 37 -18.60 -6.23 8.32
CA ARG A 37 -18.01 -7.24 9.22
C ARG A 37 -16.91 -8.07 8.56
N ASP A 38 -16.22 -7.51 7.56
CA ASP A 38 -15.11 -8.16 6.86
C ASP A 38 -13.83 -8.09 7.71
N ARG A 39 -13.61 -9.15 8.49
CA ARG A 39 -12.43 -9.29 9.34
C ARG A 39 -11.12 -9.32 8.55
N HIS A 40 -11.14 -9.86 7.33
CA HIS A 40 -9.94 -9.94 6.50
C HIS A 40 -9.58 -8.56 5.93
N GLY A 41 -10.58 -7.85 5.37
CA GLY A 41 -10.45 -6.48 4.90
C GLY A 41 -9.94 -5.53 5.98
N MET A 42 -10.52 -5.60 7.19
CA MET A 42 -10.05 -4.80 8.33
C MET A 42 -8.56 -5.05 8.64
N ARG A 43 -8.10 -6.30 8.59
CA ARG A 43 -6.69 -6.64 8.87
C ARG A 43 -5.74 -6.07 7.81
N LEU A 44 -6.13 -6.16 6.53
CA LEU A 44 -5.34 -5.62 5.43
C LEU A 44 -5.22 -4.10 5.50
N VAL A 45 -6.34 -3.41 5.76
CA VAL A 45 -6.38 -1.94 5.85
C VAL A 45 -5.58 -1.43 7.06
N ARG A 46 -5.69 -2.09 8.22
CA ARG A 46 -4.87 -1.75 9.40
C ARG A 46 -3.37 -1.87 9.12
N ALA A 47 -2.95 -2.94 8.43
CA ALA A 47 -1.56 -3.11 8.03
C ALA A 47 -1.11 -2.04 7.03
N ALA A 48 -1.99 -1.60 6.13
CA ALA A 48 -1.70 -0.52 5.19
C ALA A 48 -1.55 0.83 5.89
N ILE A 49 -2.41 1.15 6.86
CA ILE A 49 -2.31 2.37 7.69
C ILE A 49 -0.98 2.38 8.47
N ALA A 50 -0.62 1.27 9.12
CA ALA A 50 0.63 1.17 9.86
C ALA A 50 1.85 1.45 8.97
N ARG A 51 1.89 0.89 7.76
CA ARG A 51 2.95 1.16 6.78
C ARG A 51 2.98 2.63 6.36
N ASN A 52 1.82 3.24 6.09
CA ASN A 52 1.72 4.65 5.69
C ASN A 52 2.29 5.57 6.79
N VAL A 53 1.93 5.32 8.05
CA VAL A 53 2.44 6.07 9.21
C VAL A 53 3.95 5.86 9.40
N SER A 54 4.45 4.63 9.25
CA SER A 54 5.90 4.37 9.34
C SER A 54 6.69 5.07 8.22
N THR A 55 6.14 5.21 7.02
CA THR A 55 6.77 5.97 5.94
C THR A 55 6.82 7.47 6.23
N VAL A 56 5.80 8.03 6.89
CA VAL A 56 5.79 9.44 7.31
C VAL A 56 6.72 9.68 8.51
N GLY A 57 6.77 8.74 9.47
CA GLY A 57 7.59 8.85 10.68
C GLY A 57 9.06 8.45 10.52
N GLY A 58 9.43 7.74 9.46
CA GLY A 58 10.82 7.33 9.16
C GLY A 58 11.62 8.37 8.36
N ALA A 59 11.05 9.54 8.08
CA ALA A 59 11.70 10.66 7.41
C ALA A 59 12.11 11.77 8.41
N SER A 60 12.38 11.41 9.67
CA SER A 60 12.88 12.29 10.73
C SER A 60 14.30 11.93 11.13
#